data_AF-A0A5A9N8S2-F1
#
_entry.id   AF-A0A5A9N8S2-F1
#
_cell.length_a   1.000
_cell.length_b   1.000
_cell.length_c   1.000
_cell.angle_alpha   90.00
_cell.angle_beta   90.00
_cell.angle_gamma   90.00
#
_symmetry.space_group_name_H-M   'P 1'
#
loop_
_entity.id
_entity.type
_entity.pdbx_description
1 polymer ?
#
loop_
_entity_poly.entity_id
_entity_poly.type
_entity_poly.pdbx_seq_one_letter_code
_entity_poly.pdbx_strand_id
1 'polypeptide(L)'
;MIYLTGVVVLVLGLTVEGRIGDSNSENSFCTETKECLLFDLVCKGDGYEVRHYEGAKWVTTEAESYFMEIAMSNAFGKLFKYITGENEAGAKIDMTAPVIIKSKEKKSMWESSVYVLSFLLPSDYQANPPKPKDSSVYFTETPDMKVYVKSYGGWMITGIPTLKAKQLKTSLNKVQASYESSYHYNVGYNSPMTMWNRHNEVWYIVKGEPVCPEME
;
A
#
# COMPACT_ATOMS: atom_id res chain seq x y z
N MET A 1 36.79 -19.74 41.79
CA MET A 1 35.38 -19.59 41.40
C MET A 1 35.27 -18.38 40.50
N ILE A 2 35.10 -18.58 39.19
CA ILE A 2 34.87 -17.50 38.22
C ILE A 2 33.40 -17.58 37.84
N TYR A 3 32.61 -16.58 38.23
CA TYR A 3 31.22 -16.44 37.84
C TYR A 3 31.18 -15.77 36.46
N LEU A 4 30.83 -16.53 35.41
CA LEU A 4 30.39 -15.93 34.15
C LEU A 4 28.92 -15.53 34.30
N THR A 5 28.67 -14.23 34.48
CA THR A 5 27.33 -13.66 34.31
C THR A 5 27.04 -13.57 32.81
N GLY A 6 26.24 -14.51 32.30
CA GLY A 6 25.74 -14.48 30.93
C GLY A 6 24.81 -13.29 30.73
N VAL A 7 25.15 -12.41 29.80
CA VAL A 7 24.26 -11.34 29.33
C VAL A 7 23.31 -11.96 28.31
N VAL A 8 22.05 -12.14 28.69
CA VAL A 8 20.97 -12.46 27.75
C VAL A 8 20.61 -11.17 27.03
N VAL A 9 21.13 -11.00 25.81
CA VAL A 9 20.69 -9.92 24.92
C VAL A 9 19.36 -10.36 24.32
N LEU A 10 18.27 -9.91 24.92
CA LEU A 10 16.93 -10.08 24.37
C LEU A 10 16.79 -9.11 23.19
N VAL A 11 17.02 -9.61 21.97
CA VAL A 11 16.70 -8.88 20.75
C VAL A 11 15.18 -8.91 20.61
N LEU A 12 14.51 -7.88 21.13
CA LEU A 12 13.12 -7.59 20.82
C LEU A 12 13.06 -7.28 19.33
N GLY A 13 12.69 -8.27 18.52
CA GLY A 13 12.24 -8.00 17.16
C GLY A 13 11.01 -7.11 17.27
N LEU A 14 11.10 -5.88 16.78
CA LEU A 14 9.93 -5.02 16.63
C LEU A 14 8.98 -5.77 15.68
N THR A 15 7.94 -6.37 16.23
CA THR A 15 6.83 -6.85 15.42
C THR A 15 6.23 -5.61 14.79
N VAL A 16 6.32 -5.55 13.46
CA VAL A 16 5.64 -4.53 12.67
C VAL A 16 4.14 -4.84 12.82
N GLU A 17 3.53 -4.24 13.83
CA GLU A 17 2.10 -4.29 14.04
C GLU A 17 1.50 -3.18 13.21
N GLY A 18 1.03 -3.51 12.01
CA GLY A 18 0.22 -2.57 11.26
C GLY A 18 -1.09 -2.34 11.97
N ARG A 19 -1.58 -1.10 11.92
CA ARG A 19 -2.94 -0.79 12.38
C ARG A 19 -3.96 -1.26 11.34
N ILE A 20 -4.13 -2.57 11.25
CA ILE A 20 -5.21 -3.21 10.50
C ILE A 20 -6.39 -3.39 11.45
N GLY A 21 -7.50 -2.75 11.12
CA GLY A 21 -8.66 -2.74 12.00
C GLY A 21 -9.97 -2.69 11.23
N ASP A 22 -11.07 -2.61 11.99
CA ASP A 22 -12.42 -2.67 11.44
C ASP A 22 -12.68 -1.52 10.44
N SER A 23 -13.21 -1.90 9.28
CA SER A 23 -13.61 -0.98 8.20
C SER A 23 -14.71 0.02 8.58
N ASN A 24 -15.41 -0.16 9.71
CA ASN A 24 -16.41 0.79 10.23
C ASN A 24 -15.80 1.95 11.04
N SER A 25 -14.48 2.01 11.19
CA SER A 25 -13.80 3.09 11.89
C SER A 25 -13.92 4.44 11.16
N GLU A 26 -13.87 5.56 11.90
CA GLU A 26 -14.12 6.92 11.39
C GLU A 26 -13.19 7.37 10.25
N ASN A 27 -12.02 6.73 10.09
CA ASN A 27 -11.02 7.04 9.07
C ASN A 27 -10.83 5.92 8.03
N SER A 28 -11.82 5.03 7.88
CA SER A 28 -11.79 3.97 6.87
C SER A 28 -12.41 4.43 5.55
N PHE A 29 -11.75 4.11 4.43
CA PHE A 29 -12.35 4.16 3.09
C PHE A 29 -12.76 2.77 2.58
N CYS A 30 -12.58 1.74 3.41
CA CYS A 30 -12.91 0.37 3.08
C CYS A 30 -14.40 0.13 3.31
N THR A 31 -15.11 -0.27 2.26
CA THR A 31 -16.57 -0.55 2.31
C THR A 31 -16.91 -1.99 1.97
N GLU A 32 -15.95 -2.77 1.47
CA GLU A 32 -16.16 -4.11 0.91
C GLU A 32 -15.35 -5.21 1.62
N THR A 33 -14.48 -4.82 2.57
CA THR A 33 -13.64 -5.72 3.35
C THR A 33 -13.93 -5.53 4.84
N LYS A 34 -13.72 -6.56 5.66
CA LYS A 34 -13.90 -6.46 7.12
C LYS A 34 -12.81 -5.61 7.77
N GLU A 35 -11.59 -5.77 7.26
CA GLU A 35 -10.42 -5.06 7.74
C GLU A 35 -9.88 -4.08 6.71
N CYS A 36 -9.32 -3.00 7.23
CA CYS A 36 -8.78 -1.88 6.48
C CYS A 36 -7.42 -1.47 7.05
N LEU A 37 -6.52 -0.98 6.18
CA LEU A 37 -5.33 -0.26 6.63
C LEU A 37 -5.74 1.10 7.21
N LEU A 38 -5.67 1.23 8.53
CA LEU A 38 -6.02 2.46 9.22
C LEU A 38 -4.86 3.45 9.19
N PHE A 39 -5.21 4.74 9.27
CA PHE A 39 -4.24 5.83 9.30
C PHE A 39 -4.65 6.92 10.28
N ASP A 40 -3.67 7.72 10.67
CA ASP A 40 -3.89 8.99 11.34
C ASP A 40 -3.81 10.12 10.31
N LEU A 41 -4.87 10.93 10.24
CA LEU A 41 -4.84 12.15 9.44
C LEU A 41 -3.94 13.17 10.15
N VAL A 42 -2.80 13.48 9.54
CA VAL A 42 -1.85 14.47 10.08
C VAL A 42 -2.32 15.88 9.77
N CYS A 43 -2.67 16.15 8.51
CA CYS A 43 -3.20 17.44 8.07
C CYS A 43 -3.80 17.34 6.66
N LYS A 44 -4.49 18.41 6.23
CA LYS A 44 -4.97 18.57 4.85
C LYS A 44 -4.33 19.80 4.23
N GLY A 45 -3.91 19.66 2.98
CA GLY A 45 -3.40 20.76 2.17
C GLY A 45 -4.23 21.01 0.92
N ASP A 46 -3.81 22.00 0.13
CA ASP A 46 -4.45 22.33 -1.14
C ASP A 46 -4.26 21.21 -2.18
N GLY A 47 -5.22 20.29 -2.22
CA GLY A 47 -5.27 19.19 -3.16
C GLY A 47 -4.57 17.90 -2.73
N TYR A 48 -4.20 17.78 -1.44
CA TYR A 48 -3.64 16.56 -0.85
C TYR A 48 -3.97 16.41 0.64
N GLU A 49 -3.87 15.20 1.16
CA GLU A 49 -3.85 14.92 2.61
C GLU A 49 -2.46 14.39 3.01
N VAL A 50 -2.08 14.60 4.26
CA VAL A 50 -0.93 13.92 4.87
C VAL A 50 -1.48 12.90 5.85
N ARG A 51 -1.11 11.64 5.65
CA ARG A 51 -1.54 10.52 6.51
C ARG A 51 -0.32 9.80 7.06
N HIS A 52 -0.40 9.39 8.31
CA HIS A 52 0.57 8.50 8.94
C HIS A 52 0.02 7.08 8.96
N TYR A 53 0.86 6.14 8.52
CA TYR A 53 0.60 4.71 8.55
C TYR A 53 1.68 4.04 9.38
N GLU A 54 1.26 3.20 10.31
CA GLU A 54 2.14 2.24 10.97
C GLU A 54 2.66 1.22 9.93
N GLY A 55 3.79 0.58 10.24
CA GLY A 55 4.36 -0.40 9.33
C GLY A 55 3.43 -1.60 9.15
N ALA A 56 3.38 -2.20 7.97
CA ALA A 56 2.49 -3.32 7.68
C ALA A 56 3.15 -4.34 6.76
N LYS A 57 2.80 -5.61 6.94
CA LYS A 57 3.19 -6.72 6.08
C LYS A 57 2.16 -6.96 4.98
N TRP A 58 2.69 -7.24 3.81
CA TRP A 58 1.95 -7.43 2.57
C TRP A 58 2.38 -8.72 1.90
N VAL A 59 1.46 -9.31 1.13
CA VAL A 59 1.81 -10.33 0.13
C VAL A 59 1.88 -9.67 -1.24
N THR A 60 2.96 -9.90 -1.97
CA THR A 60 3.37 -9.10 -3.12
C THR A 60 3.76 -9.99 -4.29
N THR A 61 3.47 -9.52 -5.49
CA THR A 61 3.99 -10.07 -6.74
C THR A 61 4.20 -8.93 -7.73
N GLU A 62 4.98 -9.19 -8.76
CA GLU A 62 5.19 -8.26 -9.85
C GLU A 62 4.63 -8.80 -11.17
N ALA A 63 4.28 -7.87 -12.05
CA ALA A 63 3.91 -8.13 -13.43
C ALA A 63 4.45 -7.02 -14.33
N GLU A 64 5.01 -7.40 -15.45
CA GLU A 64 5.50 -6.47 -16.46
C GLU A 64 4.47 -6.29 -17.57
N SER A 65 4.15 -5.03 -17.92
CA SER A 65 3.28 -4.75 -19.06
C SER A 65 3.43 -3.31 -19.56
N TYR A 66 3.00 -3.08 -20.80
CA TYR A 66 2.79 -1.74 -21.34
C TYR A 66 1.58 -1.06 -20.67
N PHE A 67 0.54 -1.83 -20.35
CA PHE A 67 -0.70 -1.33 -19.77
C PHE A 67 -0.83 -1.76 -18.31
N MET A 68 -1.12 -0.80 -17.43
CA MET A 68 -1.16 -1.05 -15.98
C MET A 68 -2.30 -2.02 -15.62
N GLU A 69 -3.46 -1.86 -16.25
CA GLU A 69 -4.64 -2.70 -16.08
C GLU A 69 -4.37 -4.19 -16.37
N ILE A 70 -3.52 -4.49 -17.36
CA ILE A 70 -3.13 -5.86 -17.69
C ILE A 70 -2.19 -6.42 -16.63
N ALA A 71 -1.17 -5.64 -16.22
CA ALA A 71 -0.26 -6.05 -15.16
C ALA A 71 -1.00 -6.28 -13.83
N MET A 72 -1.92 -5.37 -13.48
CA MET A 72 -2.76 -5.48 -12.30
C MET A 72 -3.59 -6.77 -12.32
N SER A 73 -4.27 -7.07 -13.43
CA SER A 73 -5.09 -8.28 -13.55
C SER A 73 -4.26 -9.55 -13.34
N ASN A 74 -3.10 -9.64 -13.99
CA ASN A 74 -2.19 -10.78 -13.87
C ASN A 74 -1.64 -10.95 -12.45
N ALA A 75 -1.18 -9.86 -11.84
CA ALA A 75 -0.65 -9.86 -10.48
C ALA A 75 -1.75 -10.20 -9.45
N PHE A 76 -2.95 -9.63 -9.63
CA PHE A 76 -4.09 -9.89 -8.75
C PHE A 76 -4.45 -11.37 -8.76
N GLY A 77 -4.47 -12.02 -9.92
CA GLY A 77 -4.76 -13.46 -10.02
C GLY A 77 -3.79 -14.32 -9.20
N LYS A 78 -2.50 -14.00 -9.20
CA LYS A 78 -1.49 -14.71 -8.39
C LYS A 78 -1.71 -14.52 -6.90
N LEU A 79 -1.94 -13.28 -6.45
CA LEU A 79 -2.21 -13.01 -5.04
C LEU A 79 -3.56 -13.58 -4.57
N PHE A 80 -4.55 -13.58 -5.46
CA PHE A 80 -5.86 -14.15 -5.17
C PHE A 80 -5.78 -15.66 -4.95
N LYS A 81 -4.98 -16.38 -5.74
CA LYS A 81 -4.67 -17.80 -5.52
C LYS A 81 -4.03 -18.03 -4.16
N TYR A 82 -3.06 -17.19 -3.78
CA TYR A 82 -2.41 -17.28 -2.47
C TYR A 82 -3.42 -17.19 -1.32
N ILE A 83 -4.28 -16.15 -1.30
CA ILE A 83 -5.27 -15.97 -0.22
C ILE A 83 -6.43 -17.00 -0.29
N THR A 84 -6.64 -17.67 -1.42
CA THR A 84 -7.71 -18.68 -1.57
C THR A 84 -7.25 -20.12 -1.34
N GLY A 85 -5.98 -20.33 -0.95
CA GLY A 85 -5.47 -21.62 -0.49
C GLY A 85 -4.19 -22.12 -1.16
N GLU A 86 -3.62 -21.40 -2.14
CA GLU A 86 -2.32 -21.73 -2.74
C GLU A 86 -1.13 -21.25 -1.88
N ASN A 87 -1.19 -21.52 -0.58
CA ASN A 87 -0.12 -21.35 0.39
C ASN A 87 0.19 -22.69 1.07
N GLU A 88 1.34 -22.80 1.75
CA GLU A 88 1.82 -24.04 2.37
C GLU A 88 0.83 -24.62 3.40
N ALA A 89 0.05 -23.76 4.07
CA ALA A 89 -0.96 -24.18 5.05
C ALA A 89 -2.33 -24.53 4.45
N GLY A 90 -2.55 -24.28 3.15
CA GLY A 90 -3.88 -24.40 2.54
C GLY A 90 -4.91 -23.43 3.13
N ALA A 91 -4.46 -22.38 3.81
CA ALA A 91 -5.32 -21.45 4.54
C ALA A 91 -6.08 -20.55 3.57
N LYS A 92 -7.33 -20.24 3.91
CA LYS A 92 -8.10 -19.18 3.25
C LYS A 92 -7.99 -17.92 4.09
N ILE A 93 -7.47 -16.87 3.48
CA ILE A 93 -7.18 -15.58 4.10
C ILE A 93 -8.23 -14.60 3.60
N ASP A 94 -8.89 -13.89 4.52
CA ASP A 94 -9.87 -12.87 4.16
C ASP A 94 -9.19 -11.73 3.38
N MET A 95 -9.87 -11.23 2.34
CA MET A 95 -9.40 -10.07 1.59
C MET A 95 -9.50 -8.81 2.47
N THR A 96 -8.47 -7.97 2.41
CA THR A 96 -8.45 -6.66 3.07
C THR A 96 -8.23 -5.56 2.04
N ALA A 97 -8.40 -4.31 2.46
CA ALA A 97 -8.15 -3.15 1.62
C ALA A 97 -7.22 -2.15 2.34
N PRO A 98 -6.48 -1.32 1.59
CA PRO A 98 -6.46 -1.26 0.13
C PRO A 98 -5.49 -2.27 -0.52
N VAL A 99 -5.60 -2.41 -1.83
CA VAL A 99 -4.55 -2.95 -2.69
C VAL A 99 -3.63 -1.81 -3.12
N ILE A 100 -2.32 -1.98 -2.99
CA ILE A 100 -1.33 -0.98 -3.41
C ILE A 100 -0.53 -1.47 -4.62
N ILE A 101 -0.24 -0.57 -5.55
CA ILE A 101 0.55 -0.82 -6.76
C ILE A 101 1.68 0.18 -6.83
N LYS A 102 2.92 -0.28 -6.65
CA LYS A 102 4.11 0.54 -6.82
C LYS A 102 4.43 0.67 -8.31
N SER A 103 4.43 1.91 -8.79
CA SER A 103 4.69 2.26 -10.19
C SER A 103 5.91 3.19 -10.27
N LYS A 104 6.83 2.90 -11.19
CA LYS A 104 7.97 3.80 -11.46
C LYS A 104 7.48 5.12 -12.05
N GLU A 105 8.09 6.22 -11.64
CA GLU A 105 7.75 7.57 -12.11
C GLU A 105 8.17 7.82 -13.56
N LYS A 106 9.39 7.38 -13.90
CA LYS A 106 9.92 7.53 -15.26
C LYS A 106 9.54 6.29 -16.06
N LYS A 107 8.54 6.47 -16.93
CA LYS A 107 8.15 5.48 -17.92
C LYS A 107 8.27 6.08 -19.31
N SER A 108 9.01 5.41 -20.20
CA SER A 108 8.92 5.67 -21.63
C SER A 108 7.60 5.09 -22.14
N MET A 109 6.87 5.84 -22.97
CA MET A 109 5.64 5.35 -23.59
C MET A 109 5.86 4.09 -24.45
N TRP A 110 7.10 3.88 -24.88
CA TRP A 110 7.53 2.79 -25.75
C TRP A 110 8.12 1.59 -25.00
N GLU A 111 8.12 1.63 -23.67
CA GLU A 111 8.67 0.57 -22.83
C GLU A 111 7.59 -0.02 -21.93
N SER A 112 7.69 -1.33 -21.72
CA SER A 112 6.99 -2.01 -20.65
C SER A 112 7.44 -1.47 -19.29
N SER A 113 6.62 -1.65 -18.27
CA SER A 113 6.98 -1.31 -16.90
C SER A 113 6.59 -2.44 -15.98
N VAL A 114 7.45 -2.65 -14.98
CA VAL A 114 7.18 -3.57 -13.88
C VAL A 114 6.29 -2.85 -12.87
N TYR A 115 5.13 -3.44 -12.61
CA TYR A 115 4.20 -3.01 -11.57
C TYR A 115 4.24 -4.02 -10.43
N VAL A 116 4.45 -3.53 -9.21
CA VAL A 116 4.52 -4.36 -8.01
C VAL A 116 3.22 -4.19 -7.24
N LEU A 117 2.37 -5.20 -7.27
CA LEU A 117 1.06 -5.22 -6.63
C LEU A 117 1.15 -5.95 -5.31
N SER A 118 0.53 -5.39 -4.26
CA SER A 118 0.55 -5.96 -2.92
C SER A 118 -0.84 -5.95 -2.29
N PHE A 119 -1.21 -7.08 -1.68
CA PHE A 119 -2.38 -7.20 -0.82
C PHE A 119 -1.94 -7.03 0.63
N LEU A 120 -2.68 -6.22 1.37
CA LEU A 120 -2.52 -6.11 2.82
C LEU A 120 -2.89 -7.45 3.46
N LEU A 121 -2.07 -7.93 4.38
CA LEU A 121 -2.43 -9.11 5.16
C LEU A 121 -3.36 -8.69 6.31
N PRO A 122 -4.42 -9.47 6.61
CA PRO A 122 -5.23 -9.31 7.84
C PRO A 122 -4.38 -9.22 9.10
N SER A 123 -4.94 -8.66 10.18
CA SER A 123 -4.25 -8.56 11.48
C SER A 123 -3.72 -9.92 11.96
N ASP A 124 -4.52 -10.99 11.84
CA ASP A 124 -4.17 -12.37 12.19
C ASP A 124 -2.93 -12.92 11.44
N TYR A 125 -2.60 -12.36 10.28
CA TYR A 125 -1.50 -12.81 9.42
C TYR A 125 -0.32 -11.83 9.36
N GLN A 126 -0.34 -10.73 10.13
CA GLN A 126 0.79 -9.78 10.16
C GLN A 126 2.06 -10.41 10.72
N ALA A 127 1.95 -11.20 11.80
CA ALA A 127 3.12 -11.83 12.41
C ALA A 127 3.61 -13.02 11.57
N ASN A 128 2.75 -13.99 11.30
CA ASN A 128 3.12 -15.29 10.73
C ASN A 128 2.21 -15.70 9.55
N PRO A 129 2.35 -15.07 8.38
CA PRO A 129 1.59 -15.47 7.20
C PRO A 129 2.06 -16.83 6.66
N PRO A 130 1.17 -17.70 6.15
CA PRO A 130 1.54 -18.97 5.58
C PRO A 130 2.36 -18.76 4.31
N LYS A 131 3.48 -19.47 4.14
CA LYS A 131 4.38 -19.24 3.01
C LYS A 131 3.69 -19.51 1.65
N PRO A 132 3.92 -18.68 0.62
CA PRO A 132 3.38 -18.91 -0.71
C PRO A 132 3.98 -20.17 -1.37
N LYS A 133 3.17 -20.87 -2.18
CA LYS A 133 3.65 -21.97 -3.03
C LYS A 133 4.24 -21.49 -4.36
N ASP A 134 3.73 -20.38 -4.89
CA ASP A 134 4.25 -19.72 -6.09
C ASP A 134 5.50 -18.91 -5.71
N SER A 135 6.64 -19.21 -6.35
CA SER A 135 7.91 -18.54 -6.08
C SER A 135 7.97 -17.08 -6.53
N SER A 136 7.01 -16.63 -7.35
CA SER A 136 6.87 -15.22 -7.75
C SER A 136 6.05 -14.39 -6.75
N VAL A 137 5.47 -15.04 -5.73
CA VAL A 137 4.74 -14.39 -4.64
C VAL A 137 5.63 -14.36 -3.40
N TYR A 138 5.81 -13.19 -2.81
CA TYR A 138 6.72 -12.96 -1.69
C TYR A 138 6.14 -11.95 -0.70
N PHE A 139 6.67 -11.92 0.52
CA PHE A 139 6.25 -10.93 1.52
C PHE A 139 7.07 -9.65 1.40
N THR A 140 6.42 -8.51 1.57
CA THR A 140 7.08 -7.21 1.73
C THR A 140 6.52 -6.49 2.94
N GLU A 141 7.25 -5.48 3.40
CA GLU A 141 6.83 -4.64 4.52
C GLU A 141 6.94 -3.17 4.11
N THR A 142 5.89 -2.40 4.39
CA THR A 142 6.00 -0.94 4.45
C THR A 142 6.45 -0.56 5.85
N PRO A 143 7.42 0.34 6.01
CA PRO A 143 7.80 0.84 7.31
C PRO A 143 6.70 1.76 7.86
N ASP A 144 6.85 2.16 9.12
CA ASP A 144 6.19 3.36 9.63
C ASP A 144 6.49 4.54 8.70
N MET A 145 5.44 5.17 8.16
CA MET A 145 5.60 6.16 7.11
C MET A 145 4.50 7.21 7.13
N LYS A 146 4.89 8.45 6.77
CA LYS A 146 3.96 9.49 6.37
C LYS A 146 3.86 9.51 4.85
N VAL A 147 2.65 9.69 4.32
CA VAL A 147 2.38 9.75 2.88
C VAL A 147 1.54 10.97 2.53
N TYR A 148 1.83 11.56 1.38
CA TYR A 148 0.96 12.52 0.72
C TYR A 148 -0.04 11.77 -0.13
N VAL A 149 -1.33 12.05 0.04
CA VAL A 149 -2.43 11.34 -0.60
C VAL A 149 -3.25 12.26 -1.48
N LYS A 150 -3.62 11.79 -2.67
CA LYS A 150 -4.69 12.37 -3.48
C LYS A 150 -5.73 11.32 -3.82
N SER A 151 -6.95 11.49 -3.31
CA SER A 151 -8.08 10.62 -3.61
C SER A 151 -8.82 11.04 -4.88
N TYR A 152 -9.42 10.07 -5.56
CA TYR A 152 -10.23 10.29 -6.75
C TYR A 152 -11.20 9.12 -7.00
N GLY A 153 -12.33 9.44 -7.61
CA GLY A 153 -13.33 8.43 -8.00
C GLY A 153 -13.07 7.79 -9.36
N GLY A 154 -13.90 6.80 -9.68
CA GLY A 154 -13.91 6.14 -11.00
C GLY A 154 -12.96 4.96 -11.10
N TRP A 155 -12.63 4.55 -12.33
CA TRP A 155 -11.80 3.38 -12.57
C TRP A 155 -10.31 3.72 -12.56
N MET A 156 -9.49 2.86 -11.95
CA MET A 156 -8.04 2.93 -12.03
C MET A 156 -7.56 2.31 -13.36
N ILE A 157 -7.86 2.97 -14.47
CA ILE A 157 -7.50 2.55 -15.82
C ILE A 157 -6.82 3.69 -16.59
N THR A 158 -6.03 3.31 -17.59
CA THR A 158 -5.54 4.14 -18.71
C THR A 158 -5.34 5.63 -18.40
N GLY A 159 -4.13 6.02 -17.99
CA GLY A 159 -3.69 7.42 -17.86
C GLY A 159 -4.30 8.24 -16.73
N ILE A 160 -5.47 7.85 -16.18
CA ILE A 160 -6.08 8.52 -15.01
C ILE A 160 -5.13 8.53 -13.81
N PRO A 161 -4.54 7.40 -13.39
CA PRO A 161 -3.69 7.38 -12.20
C PRO A 161 -2.43 8.23 -12.39
N THR A 162 -1.85 8.20 -13.60
CA THR A 162 -0.73 9.07 -13.99
C THR A 162 -1.10 10.56 -13.93
N LEU A 163 -2.30 10.93 -14.40
CA LEU A 163 -2.80 12.30 -14.30
C LEU A 163 -2.96 12.73 -12.84
N LYS A 164 -3.51 11.86 -11.99
CA LYS A 164 -3.69 12.13 -10.55
C LYS A 164 -2.38 12.24 -9.81
N ALA A 165 -1.41 11.39 -10.14
CA ALA A 165 -0.03 11.48 -9.67
C ALA A 165 0.60 12.83 -10.03
N LYS A 166 0.47 13.25 -11.30
CA LYS A 166 0.96 14.57 -11.76
C LYS A 166 0.27 15.73 -11.02
N GLN A 167 -1.04 15.66 -10.81
CA GLN A 167 -1.78 16.67 -10.05
C GLN A 167 -1.30 16.76 -8.60
N LEU A 168 -1.06 15.61 -7.95
CA LEU A 168 -0.51 15.57 -6.61
C LEU A 168 0.89 16.21 -6.57
N LYS A 169 1.80 15.85 -7.49
CA LYS A 169 3.12 16.48 -7.60
C LYS A 169 3.03 17.99 -7.78
N THR A 170 2.10 18.48 -8.61
CA THR A 170 1.89 19.93 -8.78
C THR A 170 1.56 20.60 -7.45
N SER A 171 0.62 20.03 -6.67
CA SER A 171 0.27 20.54 -5.34
C SER A 171 1.48 20.51 -4.39
N LEU A 172 2.23 19.41 -4.36
CA LEU A 172 3.40 19.25 -3.49
C LEU A 172 4.55 20.20 -3.85
N ASN A 173 4.81 20.39 -5.14
CA ASN A 173 5.87 21.28 -5.62
C ASN A 173 5.54 22.75 -5.32
N LYS A 174 4.25 23.14 -5.39
CA LYS A 174 3.78 24.50 -5.03
C LYS A 174 4.14 24.86 -3.59
N VAL A 175 4.11 23.88 -2.69
CA VAL A 175 4.44 24.06 -1.25
C VAL A 175 5.86 23.60 -0.90
N GLN A 176 6.70 23.32 -1.92
CA GLN A 176 8.09 22.87 -1.73
C GLN A 176 8.23 21.61 -0.86
N ALA A 177 7.23 20.72 -0.87
CA ALA A 177 7.25 19.48 -0.12
C ALA A 177 8.29 18.48 -0.66
N SER A 178 8.96 17.78 0.24
CA SER A 178 9.92 16.71 -0.09
C SER A 178 9.25 15.34 -0.05
N TYR A 179 9.43 14.55 -1.11
CA TYR A 179 8.82 13.23 -1.27
C TYR A 179 9.68 12.28 -2.13
N GLU A 180 9.42 10.98 -2.03
CA GLU A 180 10.03 9.97 -2.90
C GLU A 180 9.55 10.13 -4.35
N SER A 181 10.45 10.56 -5.24
CA SER A 181 10.12 10.88 -6.63
C SER A 181 10.55 9.82 -7.64
N SER A 182 11.05 8.66 -7.20
CA SER A 182 11.39 7.54 -8.10
C SER A 182 10.21 6.62 -8.39
N TYR A 183 9.22 6.57 -7.49
CA TYR A 183 7.99 5.80 -7.64
C TYR A 183 6.83 6.45 -6.87
N HIS A 184 5.61 6.03 -7.18
CA HIS A 184 4.40 6.32 -6.42
C HIS A 184 3.60 5.04 -6.20
N TYR A 185 2.63 5.08 -5.30
CA TYR A 185 1.63 4.04 -5.17
C TYR A 185 0.31 4.47 -5.80
N ASN A 186 -0.28 3.57 -6.60
CA ASN A 186 -1.68 3.64 -6.97
C ASN A 186 -2.44 2.72 -6.03
N VAL A 187 -3.51 3.20 -5.42
CA VAL A 187 -4.17 2.55 -4.28
C VAL A 187 -5.64 2.37 -4.57
N GLY A 188 -6.13 1.14 -4.49
CA GLY A 188 -7.51 0.77 -4.81
C GLY A 188 -8.20 0.11 -3.62
N TYR A 189 -9.41 0.58 -3.30
CA TYR A 189 -10.18 0.10 -2.14
C TYR A 189 -11.31 -0.86 -2.51
N ASN A 190 -11.78 -0.80 -3.77
CA ASN A 190 -12.96 -1.53 -4.21
C ASN A 190 -12.62 -2.72 -5.10
N SER A 191 -13.44 -3.77 -5.01
CA SER A 191 -13.43 -4.96 -5.85
C SER A 191 -13.46 -4.60 -7.33
N PRO A 192 -12.83 -5.41 -8.21
CA PRO A 192 -12.97 -5.26 -9.66
C PRO A 192 -14.41 -5.26 -10.17
N MET A 193 -15.35 -5.83 -9.40
CA MET A 193 -16.78 -5.90 -9.76
C MET A 193 -17.57 -4.64 -9.38
N THR A 194 -17.01 -3.73 -8.58
CA THR A 194 -17.70 -2.53 -8.10
C THR A 194 -17.81 -1.47 -9.21
N MET A 195 -19.04 -1.11 -9.58
CA MET A 195 -19.29 -0.23 -10.73
C MET A 195 -19.33 1.26 -10.38
N TRP A 196 -19.81 1.63 -9.20
CA TRP A 196 -20.08 3.02 -8.79
C TRP A 196 -19.39 3.36 -7.47
N ASN A 197 -19.24 4.66 -7.18
CA ASN A 197 -18.66 5.18 -5.93
C ASN A 197 -17.30 4.54 -5.56
N ARG A 198 -16.49 4.23 -6.57
CA ARG A 198 -15.14 3.72 -6.37
C ARG A 198 -14.27 4.78 -5.69
N HIS A 199 -13.46 4.38 -4.74
CA HIS A 199 -12.43 5.20 -4.10
C HIS A 199 -11.06 4.67 -4.49
N ASN A 200 -10.26 5.52 -5.13
CA ASN A 200 -8.86 5.23 -5.43
C ASN A 200 -8.01 6.41 -4.99
N GLU A 201 -6.72 6.15 -4.82
CA GLU A 201 -5.78 7.16 -4.39
C GLU A 201 -4.44 7.03 -5.10
N VAL A 202 -3.68 8.12 -5.10
CA VAL A 202 -2.24 8.09 -5.41
C VAL A 202 -1.48 8.58 -4.20
N TRP A 203 -0.41 7.86 -3.84
CA TRP A 203 0.46 8.21 -2.71
C TRP A 203 1.89 8.47 -3.13
N TYR A 204 2.50 9.49 -2.51
CA TYR A 204 3.96 9.65 -2.44
C TYR A 204 4.41 9.56 -1.00
N ILE A 205 5.49 8.82 -0.73
CA ILE A 205 6.09 8.77 0.60
C ILE A 205 6.77 10.11 0.90
N VAL A 206 6.50 10.66 2.08
CA VAL A 206 7.14 11.88 2.59
C VAL A 206 8.64 11.62 2.80
N LYS A 207 9.49 12.57 2.41
CA LYS A 207 10.92 12.57 2.76
C LYS A 207 11.20 13.72 3.73
N GLY A 208 11.61 13.40 4.95
CA GLY A 208 11.78 14.39 6.02
C GLY A 208 10.44 14.73 6.68
N GLU A 209 10.22 16.00 6.99
CA GLU A 209 8.96 16.45 7.59
C GLU A 209 7.89 16.75 6.51
N PRO A 210 6.62 16.40 6.76
CA PRO A 210 5.55 16.75 5.86
C PRO A 210 5.28 18.26 5.92
N VAL A 211 4.88 18.84 4.79
CA VAL A 211 4.39 20.21 4.77
C VAL A 211 2.90 20.19 5.09
N CYS A 212 2.53 20.81 6.21
CA CYS A 212 1.16 21.07 6.58
C CYS A 212 0.92 22.57 6.50
N PRO A 213 -0.09 23.05 5.76
CA PRO A 213 -0.42 24.47 5.81
C PRO A 213 -0.88 24.83 7.23
N GLU A 214 -0.47 26.01 7.67
CA GLU A 214 -1.03 26.61 8.88
C GLU A 214 -2.54 26.79 8.65
N MET A 215 -3.35 26.37 9.64
CA MET A 215 -4.78 26.64 9.59
C MET A 215 -4.96 28.17 9.66
N GLU A 216 -5.39 28.77 8.54
CA GLU A 216 -5.88 30.16 8.54
C GLU A 216 -7.19 30.28 9.34
#